data_AF-V4S1D4-F1
#
_entry.id   AF-V4S1D4-F1
#
_cell.length_a   1.000
_cell.length_b   1.000
_cell.length_c   1.000
_cell.angle_alpha   90.00
_cell.angle_beta   90.00
_cell.angle_gamma   90.00
#
_symmetry.space_group_name_H-M   'P 1'
#
loop_
_entity.id
_entity.type
_entity.pdbx_description
1 polymer ?
#
loop_
_entity_poly.entity_id
_entity_poly.type
_entity_poly.pdbx_seq_one_letter_code
_entity_poly.pdbx_strand_id
1 'polypeptide(L)'
;MKSLKFAFPLFKMRNWSGGLLIMALAIILVMSYSFMGTQTQTQHRTQTQKQKHKQSANDFFRNHPSNDSDMKGSQGVKEVKKTQKLFEKPHIINVQGLGDLYSLKNMLGEDSRPLLVWGHMRLLLSRSDALPETAQGVKEAAIAWKDLLSVIEEEKASKFSRRKNCPPFVSNLSKSLSSGRLIIEVPCGLVEDSSITLVGIPDGRYGSFQIELIGSQLSGESNPPIILHYNVSLPGDNMTEEPFIIQNSWTNELGWGKEERCPAHGSSNTLKVDELVLCNEQVLRRSVEENQNTSHPTPSSDILANASRVGAHETSNFPFVDGNPFTTTIWVGLDGFHMTVNGRHETSLAYREKLEPWSVTGVKVAGGVDLFSAFAEGLPVSEDFDFIVDVEHLKAPLISRKRLVMLIGVFSTGNNFERRMALRRSWMQYPAVRSGDVAVLFFIGLHKNRQVNFELWKEAQAYGDIQIMPFVDYYSLISLKTIAICIFGTKILPAKYIMKTDDDAFVRIDEVLSNLKEKPSNGLLFGLISYDSSPQRDKDSKWYISNEVSVSIKNHSVDDHWA
;
A
#
# COMPACT_ATOMS: atom_id res chain seq x y z
N MET A 1 90.67 -48.40 -45.70
CA MET A 1 89.82 -48.61 -44.51
C MET A 1 88.48 -49.19 -44.95
N LYS A 2 88.19 -50.40 -44.48
CA LYS A 2 86.95 -51.20 -44.35
C LYS A 2 85.66 -50.81 -45.14
N SER A 3 85.18 -51.82 -45.88
CA SER A 3 83.85 -52.49 -45.77
C SER A 3 82.77 -52.24 -46.83
N LEU A 4 82.35 -53.38 -47.42
CA LEU A 4 81.14 -53.73 -48.19
C LEU A 4 79.84 -52.99 -47.83
N LYS A 5 78.92 -52.87 -48.82
CA LYS A 5 77.58 -53.53 -48.82
C LYS A 5 76.77 -53.32 -50.12
N PHE A 6 76.20 -54.43 -50.62
CA PHE A 6 75.07 -54.49 -51.55
C PHE A 6 73.73 -54.29 -50.81
N ALA A 7 72.70 -53.73 -51.46
CA ALA A 7 71.30 -53.91 -51.05
C ALA A 7 70.32 -53.76 -52.24
N PHE A 8 69.46 -54.77 -52.39
CA PHE A 8 68.21 -54.82 -53.15
C PHE A 8 67.04 -54.98 -52.12
N PRO A 9 65.74 -54.97 -52.50
CA PRO A 9 64.69 -54.08 -51.99
C PRO A 9 63.71 -54.75 -50.99
N LEU A 10 62.77 -54.00 -50.38
CA LEU A 10 61.39 -54.50 -50.10
C LEU A 10 60.43 -53.41 -49.57
N PHE A 11 59.17 -53.54 -50.00
CA PHE A 11 57.93 -52.87 -49.58
C PHE A 11 57.77 -52.65 -48.07
N LYS A 12 57.13 -51.53 -47.65
CA LYS A 12 56.49 -51.42 -46.34
C LYS A 12 55.20 -50.58 -46.32
N MET A 13 54.24 -51.07 -45.56
CA MET A 13 52.79 -50.81 -45.53
C MET A 13 52.35 -49.45 -44.96
N ARG A 14 51.14 -49.05 -45.34
CA ARG A 14 50.38 -47.85 -44.95
C ARG A 14 49.55 -48.10 -43.68
N ASN A 15 49.72 -47.27 -42.64
CA ASN A 15 49.02 -47.37 -41.36
C ASN A 15 47.55 -46.90 -41.44
N TRP A 16 46.61 -47.79 -41.13
CA TRP A 16 45.16 -47.56 -40.99
C TRP A 16 44.74 -47.64 -39.49
N SER A 17 45.39 -46.87 -38.61
CA SER A 17 45.18 -47.00 -37.16
C SER A 17 44.15 -46.05 -36.54
N GLY A 18 43.69 -45.02 -37.27
CA GLY A 18 42.73 -44.03 -36.73
C GLY A 18 41.26 -44.48 -36.77
N GLY A 19 40.81 -45.03 -37.90
CA GLY A 19 39.39 -45.36 -38.11
C GLY A 19 38.91 -46.56 -37.28
N LEU A 20 39.79 -47.54 -37.05
CA LEU A 20 39.49 -48.72 -36.25
C LEU A 20 39.27 -48.39 -34.76
N LEU A 21 40.00 -47.40 -34.24
CA LEU A 21 39.86 -46.96 -32.85
C LEU A 21 38.50 -46.25 -32.61
N ILE A 22 38.07 -45.44 -33.58
CA ILE A 22 36.80 -44.71 -33.50
C ILE A 22 35.62 -45.68 -33.60
N MET A 23 35.69 -46.67 -34.50
CA MET A 23 34.66 -47.71 -34.60
C MET A 23 34.58 -48.58 -33.34
N ALA A 24 35.72 -48.92 -32.73
CA ALA A 24 35.74 -49.68 -31.48
C ALA A 24 35.08 -48.90 -30.32
N LEU A 25 35.38 -47.61 -30.18
CA LEU A 25 34.77 -46.75 -29.15
C LEU A 25 33.26 -46.56 -29.35
N ALA A 26 32.81 -46.45 -30.60
CA ALA A 26 31.38 -46.35 -30.92
C ALA A 26 30.62 -47.64 -30.57
N ILE A 27 31.20 -48.82 -30.84
CA ILE A 27 30.61 -50.12 -30.49
C ILE A 27 30.53 -50.30 -28.97
N ILE A 28 31.55 -49.88 -28.22
CA ILE A 28 31.54 -49.93 -26.75
C ILE A 28 30.44 -49.03 -26.18
N LEU A 29 30.26 -47.82 -26.73
CA LEU A 29 29.18 -46.90 -26.32
C LEU A 29 27.80 -47.48 -26.60
N VAL A 30 27.58 -48.07 -27.77
CA VAL A 30 26.29 -48.72 -28.12
C VAL A 30 26.02 -49.94 -27.24
N MET A 31 27.03 -50.77 -26.95
CA MET A 31 26.89 -51.92 -26.03
C MET A 31 26.62 -51.48 -24.59
N SER A 32 27.24 -50.39 -24.12
CA SER A 32 27.01 -49.84 -22.77
C SER A 32 25.61 -49.25 -22.60
N TYR A 33 25.03 -48.68 -23.66
CA TYR A 33 23.64 -48.19 -23.65
C TYR A 33 22.60 -49.30 -23.82
N SER A 34 22.96 -50.40 -24.49
CA SER A 34 22.05 -51.52 -24.74
C SER A 34 21.94 -52.49 -23.55
N PHE A 35 22.89 -52.47 -22.61
CA PHE A 35 22.93 -53.39 -21.46
C PHE A 35 22.36 -52.79 -20.16
N MET A 36 22.00 -51.50 -20.12
CA MET A 36 21.39 -50.84 -18.95
C MET A 36 19.85 -50.89 -18.94
N GLY A 37 19.24 -51.62 -19.87
CA GLY A 37 17.80 -51.76 -19.97
C GLY A 37 17.39 -53.16 -20.38
N THR A 38 17.51 -54.15 -19.48
CA THR A 38 16.71 -55.39 -19.47
C THR A 38 17.16 -56.33 -18.33
N GLN A 39 16.51 -56.24 -17.17
CA GLN A 39 16.31 -57.25 -16.11
C GLN A 39 15.57 -56.47 -14.99
N THR A 40 14.33 -56.74 -14.57
CA THR A 40 13.54 -57.98 -14.46
C THR A 40 12.05 -57.64 -14.22
N GLN A 41 11.14 -58.32 -14.92
CA GLN A 41 9.82 -58.78 -14.45
C GLN A 41 9.79 -60.26 -14.86
N THR A 42 9.42 -61.27 -14.07
CA THR A 42 8.11 -61.45 -13.43
C THR A 42 8.19 -62.65 -12.48
N GLN A 43 7.73 -62.52 -11.24
CA GLN A 43 7.02 -63.62 -10.54
C GLN A 43 6.05 -63.01 -9.52
N HIS A 44 4.78 -63.36 -9.69
CA HIS A 44 3.60 -62.89 -8.97
C HIS A 44 3.60 -63.28 -7.47
N ARG A 45 3.25 -62.33 -6.57
CA ARG A 45 2.13 -62.48 -5.62
C ARG A 45 1.76 -61.16 -4.91
N THR A 46 0.56 -60.68 -5.22
CA THR A 46 -0.41 -59.90 -4.41
C THR A 46 -0.01 -58.62 -3.63
N GLN A 47 -0.68 -57.54 -4.05
CA GLN A 47 -1.39 -56.52 -3.25
C GLN A 47 -0.72 -55.18 -2.91
N THR A 48 -1.45 -54.15 -3.39
CA THR A 48 -1.62 -52.77 -2.91
C THR A 48 -0.75 -51.66 -3.50
N GLN A 49 -1.33 -51.06 -4.54
CA GLN A 49 -1.02 -49.82 -5.22
C GLN A 49 -0.99 -48.63 -4.23
N LYS A 50 0.18 -48.02 -3.98
CA LYS A 50 0.30 -46.71 -3.32
C LYS A 50 0.61 -45.64 -4.36
N GLN A 51 -0.41 -44.87 -4.73
CA GLN A 51 -0.28 -43.63 -5.49
C GLN A 51 0.68 -42.67 -4.76
N LYS A 52 1.63 -42.09 -5.50
CA LYS A 52 2.38 -40.90 -5.07
C LYS A 52 1.39 -39.74 -4.91
N HIS A 53 1.01 -39.45 -3.68
CA HIS A 53 0.17 -38.32 -3.33
C HIS A 53 0.96 -37.02 -3.55
N LYS A 54 0.46 -36.13 -4.43
CA LYS A 54 0.80 -34.71 -4.40
C LYS A 54 0.28 -34.18 -3.07
N GLN A 55 1.18 -33.84 -2.17
CA GLN A 55 0.82 -33.32 -0.86
C GLN A 55 0.21 -31.93 -1.05
N SER A 56 -1.07 -31.80 -0.72
CA SER A 56 -1.79 -30.53 -0.73
C SER A 56 -1.33 -29.69 0.46
N ALA A 57 -1.39 -28.36 0.37
CA ALA A 57 -1.13 -27.48 1.52
C ALA A 57 -1.98 -27.86 2.76
N ASN A 58 -3.13 -28.51 2.55
CA ASN A 58 -3.98 -29.02 3.63
C ASN A 58 -3.42 -30.26 4.37
N ASP A 59 -2.54 -31.04 3.73
CA ASP A 59 -1.96 -32.24 4.34
C ASP A 59 -0.83 -31.90 5.33
N PHE A 60 -0.22 -30.72 5.19
CA PHE A 60 0.78 -30.19 6.13
C PHE A 60 0.15 -29.88 7.51
N PHE A 61 -1.11 -29.43 7.55
CA PHE A 61 -1.75 -28.94 8.78
C PHE A 61 -2.47 -30.01 9.62
N ARG A 62 -2.50 -31.28 9.21
CA ARG A 62 -3.40 -32.29 9.80
C ARG A 62 -2.76 -33.46 10.54
N ASN A 63 -1.47 -33.74 10.38
CA ASN A 63 -0.90 -34.98 10.90
C ASN A 63 -0.02 -34.75 12.13
N HIS A 64 -0.59 -34.85 13.33
CA HIS A 64 0.12 -35.42 14.48
C HIS A 64 -0.83 -36.24 15.38
N PRO A 65 -0.37 -37.37 15.97
CA PRO A 65 -1.15 -38.20 16.86
C PRO A 65 -1.20 -37.61 18.26
N SER A 66 -2.37 -37.66 18.90
CA SER A 66 -2.55 -37.38 20.32
C SER A 66 -1.97 -38.52 21.16
N ASN A 67 -0.83 -38.28 21.81
CA ASN A 67 -0.39 -39.09 22.94
C ASN A 67 -0.74 -38.35 24.22
N ASP A 68 -1.87 -38.77 24.83
CA ASP A 68 -2.14 -38.57 26.25
C ASP A 68 -1.20 -39.48 27.05
N SER A 69 -0.48 -38.91 28.01
CA SER A 69 0.02 -39.67 29.15
C SER A 69 -0.20 -38.84 30.41
N ASP A 70 -0.96 -39.44 31.32
CA ASP A 70 -1.41 -38.98 32.62
C ASP A 70 -0.37 -38.25 33.49
N MET A 71 -0.79 -37.16 34.13
CA MET A 71 -0.54 -36.95 35.57
C MET A 71 -1.67 -36.13 36.22
N LYS A 72 -2.22 -36.72 37.29
CA LYS A 72 -3.25 -36.17 38.18
C LYS A 72 -2.77 -34.90 38.89
N GLY A 73 -3.64 -33.89 38.94
CA GLY A 73 -3.54 -32.74 39.84
C GLY A 73 -4.86 -31.97 39.89
N SER A 74 -5.66 -32.23 40.93
CA SER A 74 -6.96 -31.61 41.21
C SER A 74 -6.82 -30.11 41.48
N GLN A 75 -7.53 -29.26 40.72
CA GLN A 75 -8.23 -28.08 41.23
C GLN A 75 -9.17 -27.51 40.15
N GLY A 76 -10.41 -27.23 40.55
CA GLY A 76 -11.54 -26.94 39.66
C GLY A 76 -11.35 -25.69 38.81
N VAL A 77 -11.40 -25.87 37.49
CA VAL A 77 -11.56 -24.80 36.50
C VAL A 77 -12.86 -25.07 35.75
N LYS A 78 -13.75 -24.08 35.73
CA LYS A 78 -15.00 -24.08 34.98
C LYS A 78 -14.73 -24.52 33.54
N GLU A 79 -15.38 -25.60 33.10
CA GLU A 79 -15.40 -26.02 31.70
C GLU A 79 -15.95 -24.88 30.84
N VAL A 80 -15.04 -24.13 30.22
CA VAL A 80 -15.38 -23.37 29.03
C VAL A 80 -15.55 -24.40 27.93
N LYS A 81 -16.80 -24.72 27.59
CA LYS A 81 -17.14 -25.46 26.37
C LYS A 81 -16.48 -24.74 25.19
N LYS A 82 -15.30 -25.19 24.76
CA LYS A 82 -14.75 -24.86 23.45
C LYS A 82 -15.67 -25.53 22.43
N THR A 83 -16.70 -24.81 22.00
CA THR A 83 -17.42 -25.13 20.78
C THR A 83 -16.38 -25.10 19.67
N GLN A 84 -15.90 -26.27 19.23
CA GLN A 84 -15.13 -26.40 18.00
C GLN A 84 -16.05 -25.93 16.88
N LYS A 85 -15.93 -24.64 16.51
CA LYS A 85 -16.57 -24.10 15.32
C LYS A 85 -16.00 -24.91 14.16
N LEU A 86 -16.81 -25.81 13.61
CA LEU A 86 -16.46 -26.60 12.43
C LEU A 86 -16.22 -25.57 11.33
N PHE A 87 -14.96 -25.31 10.96
CA PHE A 87 -14.67 -24.41 9.86
C PHE A 87 -15.22 -25.04 8.58
N GLU A 88 -16.34 -24.51 8.09
CA GLU A 88 -16.91 -24.91 6.80
C GLU A 88 -15.84 -24.75 5.72
N LYS A 89 -15.78 -25.71 4.80
CA LYS A 89 -14.85 -25.61 3.67
C LYS A 89 -15.25 -24.38 2.84
N PRO A 90 -14.29 -23.53 2.48
CA PRO A 90 -14.59 -22.36 1.68
C PRO A 90 -15.09 -22.80 0.30
N HIS A 91 -16.16 -22.16 -0.15
CA HIS A 91 -16.80 -22.40 -1.44
C HIS A 91 -16.75 -21.14 -2.29
N ILE A 92 -17.14 -21.25 -3.56
CA ILE A 92 -17.17 -20.12 -4.48
C ILE A 92 -18.50 -19.39 -4.32
N ILE A 93 -18.43 -18.07 -4.15
CA ILE A 93 -19.57 -17.16 -4.09
C ILE A 93 -19.61 -16.30 -5.36
N ASN A 94 -20.79 -15.79 -5.69
CA ASN A 94 -20.92 -14.78 -6.74
C ASN A 94 -20.51 -13.42 -6.20
N VAL A 95 -19.46 -12.83 -6.78
CA VAL A 95 -18.99 -11.48 -6.43
C VAL A 95 -19.40 -10.52 -7.54
N GLN A 96 -20.17 -9.49 -7.18
CA GLN A 96 -20.62 -8.47 -8.13
C GLN A 96 -19.43 -7.80 -8.84
N GLY A 97 -19.52 -7.60 -10.15
CA GLY A 97 -18.46 -6.99 -10.97
C GLY A 97 -17.30 -7.91 -11.33
N LEU A 98 -17.13 -9.06 -10.67
CA LEU A 98 -16.04 -9.99 -10.97
C LEU A 98 -16.14 -10.57 -12.40
N GLY A 99 -17.35 -10.84 -12.89
CA GLY A 99 -17.55 -11.29 -14.28
C GLY A 99 -17.13 -10.22 -15.30
N ASP A 100 -17.48 -8.97 -15.04
CA ASP A 100 -17.25 -7.84 -15.94
C ASP A 100 -15.75 -7.54 -16.07
N LEU A 101 -15.02 -7.48 -14.94
CA LEU A 101 -13.57 -7.30 -14.91
C LEU A 101 -12.83 -8.25 -15.86
N TYR A 102 -13.19 -9.53 -15.82
CA TYR A 102 -12.47 -10.58 -16.56
C TYR A 102 -12.94 -10.71 -18.01
N SER A 103 -14.17 -10.30 -18.30
CA SER A 103 -14.68 -10.26 -19.67
C SER A 103 -14.04 -9.12 -20.45
N LEU A 104 -13.91 -7.94 -19.83
CA LEU A 104 -13.31 -6.75 -20.42
C LEU A 104 -11.81 -6.90 -20.67
N LYS A 105 -11.09 -7.65 -19.83
CA LYS A 105 -9.66 -7.95 -20.05
C LYS A 105 -9.37 -8.57 -21.42
N ASN A 106 -10.25 -9.42 -21.93
CA ASN A 106 -10.02 -10.14 -23.18
C ASN A 106 -10.03 -9.22 -24.42
N MET A 107 -10.44 -7.97 -24.27
CA MET A 107 -10.49 -6.97 -25.35
C MET A 107 -9.14 -6.31 -25.64
N LEU A 108 -8.13 -6.46 -24.76
CA LEU A 108 -6.85 -5.73 -24.85
C LEU A 108 -5.74 -6.43 -25.64
N GLY A 109 -5.88 -7.71 -26.02
CA GLY A 109 -4.86 -8.40 -26.81
C GLY A 109 -3.43 -8.34 -26.22
N GLU A 110 -2.50 -7.75 -26.98
CA GLU A 110 -1.07 -7.61 -26.61
C GLU A 110 -0.82 -6.66 -25.42
N ASP A 111 -1.76 -5.75 -25.12
CA ASP A 111 -1.65 -4.78 -24.02
C ASP A 111 -1.95 -5.39 -22.64
N SER A 112 -2.17 -6.71 -22.57
CA SER A 112 -2.55 -7.41 -21.33
C SER A 112 -1.39 -7.71 -20.38
N ARG A 113 -0.15 -7.29 -20.71
CA ARG A 113 1.05 -7.52 -19.88
C ARG A 113 0.93 -7.00 -18.44
N PRO A 114 0.29 -5.84 -18.16
CA PRO A 114 0.10 -5.41 -16.78
C PRO A 114 -0.93 -6.24 -16.01
N LEU A 115 -1.57 -7.25 -16.62
CA LEU A 115 -2.74 -7.95 -16.08
C LEU A 115 -2.50 -9.47 -15.91
N LEU A 116 -1.25 -9.94 -15.96
CA LEU A 116 -0.91 -11.37 -16.02
C LEU A 116 -1.46 -12.15 -14.82
N VAL A 117 -1.47 -11.55 -13.63
CA VAL A 117 -1.93 -12.21 -12.40
C VAL A 117 -3.45 -12.47 -12.39
N TRP A 118 -4.25 -11.68 -13.11
CA TRP A 118 -5.71 -11.67 -12.95
C TRP A 118 -6.30 -13.08 -13.05
N GLY A 119 -5.96 -13.83 -14.11
CA GLY A 119 -6.49 -15.17 -14.34
C GLY A 119 -6.27 -16.15 -13.18
N HIS A 120 -5.18 -15.97 -12.42
CA HIS A 120 -4.86 -16.79 -11.26
C HIS A 120 -5.59 -16.34 -9.98
N MET A 121 -6.03 -15.09 -9.90
CA MET A 121 -6.74 -14.54 -8.74
C MET A 121 -8.25 -14.72 -8.81
N ARG A 122 -8.83 -15.00 -9.97
CA ARG A 122 -10.30 -15.11 -10.13
C ARG A 122 -10.96 -15.98 -9.08
N LEU A 123 -10.43 -17.19 -8.87
CA LEU A 123 -10.95 -18.13 -7.87
C LEU A 123 -10.77 -17.60 -6.45
N LEU A 124 -9.60 -17.02 -6.15
CA LEU A 124 -9.26 -16.47 -4.84
C LEU A 124 -10.24 -15.36 -4.42
N LEU A 125 -10.53 -14.44 -5.34
CA LEU A 125 -11.43 -13.31 -5.09
C LEU A 125 -12.89 -13.72 -4.91
N SER A 126 -13.25 -14.92 -5.38
CA SER A 126 -14.60 -15.47 -5.29
C SER A 126 -14.80 -16.44 -4.12
N ARG A 127 -13.85 -16.57 -3.20
CA ARG A 127 -14.01 -17.49 -2.07
C ARG A 127 -14.91 -16.90 -1.00
N SER A 128 -15.71 -17.75 -0.35
CA SER A 128 -16.56 -17.38 0.78
C SER A 128 -15.78 -16.90 2.01
N ASP A 129 -14.50 -17.27 2.11
CA ASP A 129 -13.56 -16.86 3.16
C ASP A 129 -12.54 -15.82 2.67
N ALA A 130 -12.82 -15.13 1.56
CA ALA A 130 -11.98 -14.02 1.11
C ALA A 130 -11.88 -12.93 2.19
N LEU A 131 -10.83 -12.10 2.11
CA LEU A 131 -10.64 -11.02 3.07
C LEU A 131 -11.89 -10.12 3.11
N PRO A 132 -12.21 -9.54 4.28
CA PRO A 132 -13.20 -8.49 4.37
C PRO A 132 -12.96 -7.47 3.24
N GLU A 133 -14.04 -6.93 2.69
CA GLU A 133 -14.00 -5.90 1.63
C GLU A 133 -13.53 -6.37 0.25
N THR A 134 -13.09 -7.62 0.08
CA THR A 134 -12.71 -8.15 -1.25
C THR A 134 -13.84 -7.96 -2.26
N ALA A 135 -15.08 -8.26 -1.88
CA ALA A 135 -16.23 -8.13 -2.76
C ALA A 135 -16.49 -6.67 -3.19
N GLN A 136 -16.34 -5.73 -2.27
CA GLN A 136 -16.51 -4.30 -2.56
C GLN A 136 -15.37 -3.78 -3.44
N GLY A 137 -14.12 -4.08 -3.10
CA GLY A 137 -12.96 -3.66 -3.89
C GLY A 137 -12.98 -4.23 -5.32
N VAL A 138 -13.49 -5.44 -5.51
CA VAL A 138 -13.70 -6.05 -6.84
C VAL A 138 -14.84 -5.35 -7.60
N LYS A 139 -15.97 -5.07 -6.95
CA LYS A 139 -17.10 -4.36 -7.56
C LYS A 139 -16.68 -2.98 -8.06
N GLU A 140 -16.00 -2.22 -7.21
CA GLU A 140 -15.51 -0.88 -7.54
C GLU A 140 -14.43 -0.92 -8.63
N ALA A 141 -13.55 -1.92 -8.60
CA ALA A 141 -12.57 -2.15 -9.64
C ALA A 141 -13.23 -2.41 -11.01
N ALA A 142 -14.36 -3.11 -11.05
CA ALA A 142 -15.10 -3.34 -12.29
C ALA A 142 -15.58 -2.02 -12.92
N ILE A 143 -16.05 -1.09 -12.08
CA ILE A 143 -16.48 0.25 -12.51
C ILE A 143 -15.26 1.05 -12.97
N ALA A 144 -14.22 1.13 -12.15
CA ALA A 144 -12.99 1.87 -12.46
C ALA A 144 -12.31 1.36 -13.74
N TRP A 145 -12.32 0.05 -13.97
CA TRP A 145 -11.77 -0.58 -15.17
C TRP A 145 -12.58 -0.23 -16.42
N LYS A 146 -13.91 -0.24 -16.32
CA LYS A 146 -14.80 0.18 -17.41
C LYS A 146 -14.56 1.66 -17.78
N ASP A 147 -14.45 2.52 -16.78
CA ASP A 147 -14.20 3.95 -16.98
C ASP A 147 -12.83 4.18 -17.64
N LEU A 148 -11.80 3.45 -17.21
CA LEU A 148 -10.47 3.50 -17.85
C LEU A 148 -10.52 3.09 -19.33
N LEU A 149 -11.24 2.01 -19.66
CA LEU A 149 -11.37 1.57 -21.06
C LEU A 149 -12.04 2.62 -21.93
N SER A 150 -13.07 3.31 -21.43
CA SER A 150 -13.68 4.44 -22.14
C SER A 150 -12.67 5.54 -22.43
N VAL A 151 -11.85 5.91 -21.45
CA VAL A 151 -10.83 6.97 -21.63
C VAL A 151 -9.76 6.55 -22.63
N ILE A 152 -9.33 5.28 -22.62
CA ILE A 152 -8.36 4.76 -23.60
C ILE A 152 -8.94 4.81 -25.02
N GLU A 153 -10.22 4.48 -25.20
CA GLU A 153 -10.90 4.56 -26.51
C GLU A 153 -11.03 6.02 -26.99
N GLU A 154 -11.38 6.94 -26.08
CA GLU A 154 -11.44 8.37 -26.35
C GLU A 154 -10.07 8.94 -26.76
N GLU A 155 -8.99 8.56 -26.07
CA GLU A 155 -7.63 8.97 -26.40
C GLU A 155 -7.21 8.47 -27.78
N LYS A 156 -7.48 7.19 -28.10
CA LYS A 156 -7.17 6.61 -29.42
C LYS A 156 -7.92 7.33 -30.56
N ALA A 157 -9.13 7.83 -30.29
CA ALA A 157 -9.91 8.63 -31.25
C ALA A 157 -9.42 10.09 -31.35
N SER A 158 -8.93 10.66 -30.25
CA SER A 158 -8.38 12.01 -30.16
C SER A 158 -6.92 12.05 -30.63
N LYS A 159 -6.67 12.45 -31.88
CA LYS A 159 -5.31 12.66 -32.43
C LYS A 159 -4.49 13.76 -31.72
N PHE A 160 -5.06 14.51 -30.78
CA PHE A 160 -4.38 15.62 -30.12
C PHE A 160 -5.01 15.94 -28.76
N SER A 161 -4.37 15.53 -27.66
CA SER A 161 -4.67 16.04 -26.32
C SER A 161 -3.41 16.03 -25.45
N ARG A 162 -2.54 17.03 -25.67
CA ARG A 162 -1.37 17.34 -24.82
C ARG A 162 -1.80 18.16 -23.61
N ARG A 163 -2.40 17.53 -22.61
CA ARG A 163 -2.54 18.14 -21.27
C ARG A 163 -1.91 17.20 -20.24
N LYS A 164 -1.03 17.75 -19.41
CA LYS A 164 -0.61 17.09 -18.17
C LYS A 164 -1.84 16.99 -17.29
N ASN A 165 -2.26 15.77 -17.00
CA ASN A 165 -3.51 15.57 -16.28
C ASN A 165 -3.34 15.55 -14.75
N CYS A 166 -2.09 15.40 -14.29
CA CYS A 166 -1.70 15.52 -12.87
C CYS A 166 -0.68 16.67 -12.72
N PRO A 167 -1.12 17.91 -12.49
CA PRO A 167 -0.23 19.04 -12.28
C PRO A 167 0.40 19.01 -10.87
N PRO A 168 1.66 19.45 -10.69
CA PRO A 168 2.33 19.50 -9.38
C PRO A 168 1.73 20.54 -8.43
N PHE A 169 1.01 21.50 -9.00
CA PHE A 169 0.45 22.65 -8.32
C PHE A 169 -0.88 23.05 -8.97
N VAL A 170 -1.85 23.42 -8.15
CA VAL A 170 -3.14 23.97 -8.57
C VAL A 170 -3.46 25.18 -7.71
N SER A 171 -4.05 26.21 -8.31
CA SER A 171 -4.44 27.41 -7.58
C SER A 171 -5.70 28.01 -8.13
N ASN A 172 -6.46 28.67 -7.26
CA ASN A 172 -7.57 29.51 -7.64
C ASN A 172 -7.41 30.89 -6.99
N LEU A 173 -7.39 31.93 -7.83
CA LEU A 173 -7.27 33.33 -7.44
C LEU A 173 -8.48 34.07 -8.01
N SER A 174 -9.65 33.95 -7.35
CA SER A 174 -10.88 34.62 -7.78
C SER A 174 -11.38 35.57 -6.70
N LYS A 175 -11.78 36.78 -7.12
CA LYS A 175 -12.31 37.87 -6.28
C LYS A 175 -13.71 37.62 -5.71
N SER A 176 -14.36 36.51 -6.05
CA SER A 176 -15.68 36.12 -5.53
C SER A 176 -15.83 34.61 -5.64
N LEU A 177 -15.18 33.87 -4.74
CA LEU A 177 -15.42 32.44 -4.59
C LEU A 177 -16.84 32.27 -4.02
N SER A 178 -17.80 31.92 -4.88
CA SER A 178 -19.18 31.69 -4.47
C SER A 178 -19.24 30.55 -3.46
N SER A 179 -19.85 30.80 -2.30
CA SER A 179 -20.04 29.81 -1.24
C SER A 179 -20.68 28.52 -1.79
N GLY A 180 -20.06 27.36 -1.55
CA GLY A 180 -20.66 26.05 -1.84
C GLY A 180 -20.23 25.38 -3.15
N ARG A 181 -19.36 25.99 -3.97
CA ARG A 181 -18.69 25.31 -5.10
C ARG A 181 -17.30 24.85 -4.72
N LEU A 182 -16.77 23.90 -5.49
CA LEU A 182 -15.38 23.46 -5.39
C LEU A 182 -14.45 24.65 -5.71
N ILE A 183 -13.53 24.95 -4.80
CA ILE A 183 -12.59 26.07 -4.92
C ILE A 183 -11.28 25.64 -5.59
N ILE A 184 -10.86 24.40 -5.37
CA ILE A 184 -9.66 23.79 -5.98
C ILE A 184 -10.03 22.40 -6.47
N GLU A 185 -9.69 22.08 -7.71
CA GLU A 185 -9.68 20.72 -8.25
C GLU A 185 -8.31 20.08 -8.04
N VAL A 186 -8.29 18.88 -7.46
CA VAL A 186 -7.09 18.07 -7.23
C VAL A 186 -7.22 16.80 -8.08
N PRO A 187 -6.81 16.84 -9.36
CA PRO A 187 -7.23 15.83 -10.33
C PRO A 187 -6.64 14.44 -10.08
N CYS A 188 -5.59 14.30 -9.28
CA CYS A 188 -4.89 13.04 -9.07
C CYS A 188 -4.69 12.64 -7.60
N GLY A 189 -5.49 13.21 -6.69
CA GLY A 189 -5.34 12.92 -5.27
C GLY A 189 -4.24 13.73 -4.60
N LEU A 190 -4.11 13.49 -3.30
CA LEU A 190 -2.98 13.94 -2.50
C LEU A 190 -2.04 12.75 -2.22
N VAL A 191 -0.78 13.03 -1.99
CA VAL A 191 0.24 12.09 -1.49
C VAL A 191 0.82 12.63 -0.20
N GLU A 192 1.68 11.85 0.46
CA GLU A 192 2.47 12.35 1.60
C GLU A 192 3.18 13.66 1.23
N ASP A 193 3.22 14.61 2.17
CA ASP A 193 3.74 15.97 2.02
C ASP A 193 2.94 16.89 1.07
N SER A 194 1.87 16.41 0.42
CA SER A 194 0.94 17.32 -0.26
C SER A 194 0.31 18.29 0.76
N SER A 195 0.11 19.53 0.33
CA SER A 195 -0.49 20.57 1.17
C SER A 195 -1.57 21.36 0.42
N ILE A 196 -2.55 21.86 1.17
CA ILE A 196 -3.62 22.74 0.71
C ILE A 196 -3.59 23.97 1.60
N THR A 197 -3.33 25.13 1.01
CA THR A 197 -3.27 26.41 1.71
C THR A 197 -4.44 27.31 1.33
N LEU A 198 -5.12 27.85 2.33
CA LEU A 198 -6.22 28.80 2.18
C LEU A 198 -5.88 30.10 2.91
N VAL A 199 -6.09 31.23 2.25
CA VAL A 199 -5.89 32.57 2.82
C VAL A 199 -7.19 33.34 2.71
N GLY A 200 -7.70 33.83 3.83
CA GLY A 200 -8.96 34.56 3.88
C GLY A 200 -9.18 35.33 5.18
N ILE A 201 -10.34 35.97 5.29
CA ILE A 201 -10.80 36.67 6.49
C ILE A 201 -12.13 36.02 6.94
N PRO A 202 -12.26 35.57 8.19
CA PRO A 202 -13.53 35.08 8.71
C PRO A 202 -14.54 36.24 8.85
N ASP A 203 -15.82 35.93 8.63
CA ASP A 203 -16.95 36.85 8.85
C ASP A 203 -17.83 36.34 9.99
N GLY A 204 -17.67 36.94 11.16
CA GLY A 204 -18.33 36.59 12.42
C GLY A 204 -19.86 36.63 12.36
N ARG A 205 -20.45 37.38 11.40
CA ARG A 205 -21.91 37.47 11.21
C ARG A 205 -22.57 36.13 10.88
N TYR A 206 -21.82 35.20 10.29
CA TYR A 206 -22.33 33.87 9.93
C TYR A 206 -22.09 32.82 11.03
N GLY A 207 -21.35 33.16 12.08
CA GLY A 207 -21.07 32.28 13.22
C GLY A 207 -20.10 31.12 12.94
N SER A 208 -20.02 30.59 11.73
CA SER A 208 -19.07 29.54 11.36
C SER A 208 -18.71 29.52 9.88
N PHE A 209 -17.61 28.83 9.57
CA PHE A 209 -17.27 28.42 8.20
C PHE A 209 -16.71 27.01 8.19
N GLN A 210 -16.78 26.37 7.03
CA GLN A 210 -16.36 24.98 6.84
C GLN A 210 -15.37 24.83 5.68
N ILE A 211 -14.43 23.89 5.84
CA ILE A 211 -13.47 23.45 4.83
C ILE A 211 -13.64 21.95 4.65
N GLU A 212 -13.94 21.52 3.43
CA GLU A 212 -14.21 20.11 3.09
C GLU A 212 -13.25 19.63 2.01
N LEU A 213 -12.56 18.51 2.28
CA LEU A 213 -11.85 17.73 1.26
C LEU A 213 -12.81 16.69 0.69
N ILE A 214 -13.17 16.86 -0.57
CA ILE A 214 -14.12 16.02 -1.29
C ILE A 214 -13.37 14.85 -1.92
N GLY A 215 -13.87 13.64 -1.72
CA GLY A 215 -13.27 12.41 -2.23
C GLY A 215 -13.73 12.02 -3.63
N SER A 216 -13.08 11.01 -4.19
CA SER A 216 -13.38 10.45 -5.50
C SER A 216 -14.72 9.72 -5.46
N GLN A 217 -15.56 10.00 -6.45
CA GLN A 217 -16.85 9.37 -6.63
C GLN A 217 -16.80 8.43 -7.83
N LEU A 218 -17.24 7.18 -7.65
CA LEU A 218 -17.39 6.24 -8.75
C LEU A 218 -18.71 6.44 -9.48
N SER A 219 -18.73 6.08 -10.76
CA SER A 219 -19.93 6.10 -11.59
C SER A 219 -21.07 5.27 -10.94
N GLY A 220 -22.15 5.95 -10.55
CA GLY A 220 -23.33 5.34 -9.92
C GLY A 220 -23.46 5.56 -8.40
N GLU A 221 -22.48 6.19 -7.74
CA GLU A 221 -22.64 6.67 -6.36
C GLU A 221 -23.47 7.98 -6.33
N SER A 222 -24.27 8.19 -5.29
CA SER A 222 -25.15 9.38 -5.20
C SER A 222 -24.39 10.66 -4.90
N ASN A 223 -23.53 10.65 -3.89
CA ASN A 223 -22.74 11.79 -3.44
C ASN A 223 -21.28 11.39 -3.22
N PRO A 224 -20.30 12.27 -3.50
CA PRO A 224 -18.91 12.00 -3.16
C PRO A 224 -18.74 11.91 -1.64
N PRO A 225 -17.83 11.06 -1.13
CA PRO A 225 -17.49 11.05 0.29
C PRO A 225 -16.78 12.36 0.69
N ILE A 226 -16.89 12.72 1.95
CA ILE A 226 -16.11 13.83 2.53
C ILE A 226 -14.97 13.20 3.31
N ILE A 227 -13.76 13.30 2.76
CA ILE A 227 -12.54 12.71 3.34
C ILE A 227 -12.21 13.41 4.65
N LEU A 228 -12.33 14.73 4.66
CA LEU A 228 -12.07 15.57 5.81
C LEU A 228 -13.02 16.76 5.81
N HIS A 229 -13.68 16.98 6.93
CA HIS A 229 -14.56 18.11 7.18
C HIS A 229 -14.04 18.85 8.40
N TYR A 230 -13.67 20.11 8.20
CA TYR A 230 -13.44 21.08 9.26
C TYR A 230 -14.65 22.00 9.36
N ASN A 231 -15.21 22.15 10.57
CA ASN A 231 -16.16 23.20 10.89
C ASN A 231 -15.56 24.10 11.98
N VAL A 232 -15.31 25.35 11.62
CA VAL A 232 -14.73 26.37 12.50
C VAL A 232 -15.86 27.24 13.02
N SER A 233 -16.12 27.16 14.32
CA SER A 233 -17.07 28.01 15.02
C SER A 233 -16.37 29.26 15.53
N LEU A 234 -16.91 30.41 15.18
CA LEU A 234 -16.49 31.73 15.63
C LEU A 234 -17.35 32.14 16.83
N PRO A 235 -16.84 33.01 17.73
CA PRO A 235 -17.55 33.41 18.96
C PRO A 235 -18.74 34.36 18.73
N GLY A 236 -19.01 34.75 17.47
CA GLY A 236 -20.05 35.71 17.06
C GLY A 236 -19.81 37.15 17.54
N ASP A 237 -20.61 38.10 17.06
CA ASP A 237 -20.45 39.54 17.33
C ASP A 237 -20.45 39.91 18.83
N ASN A 238 -21.11 39.09 19.66
CA ASN A 238 -21.22 39.33 21.12
C ASN A 238 -20.10 38.67 21.94
N MET A 239 -19.20 37.90 21.32
CA MET A 239 -18.07 37.20 21.97
C MET A 239 -18.46 36.32 23.18
N THR A 240 -19.72 35.87 23.24
CA THR A 240 -20.26 35.11 24.37
C THR A 240 -20.07 33.61 24.23
N GLU A 241 -19.84 33.11 23.02
CA GLU A 241 -19.68 31.69 22.74
C GLU A 241 -18.20 31.30 22.64
N GLU A 242 -17.86 30.13 23.18
CA GLU A 242 -16.50 29.62 23.11
C GLU A 242 -16.21 29.08 21.69
N PRO A 243 -15.18 29.57 20.99
CA PRO A 243 -14.87 29.13 19.64
C PRO A 243 -14.24 27.74 19.63
N PHE A 244 -14.49 26.97 18.57
CA PHE A 244 -14.01 25.60 18.45
C PHE A 244 -13.85 25.15 16.99
N ILE A 245 -13.14 24.04 16.80
CA ILE A 245 -12.98 23.35 15.51
C ILE A 245 -13.51 21.93 15.67
N ILE A 246 -14.41 21.50 14.79
CA ILE A 246 -14.83 20.10 14.66
C ILE A 246 -14.17 19.49 13.43
N GLN A 247 -13.58 18.31 13.60
CA GLN A 247 -13.05 17.48 12.53
C GLN A 247 -13.91 16.22 12.39
N ASN A 248 -14.34 15.90 11.18
CA ASN A 248 -15.08 14.67 10.90
C ASN A 248 -14.86 14.20 9.46
N SER A 249 -15.45 13.07 9.11
CA SER A 249 -15.52 12.55 7.75
C SER A 249 -16.89 11.91 7.51
N TRP A 250 -17.31 11.84 6.26
CA TRP A 250 -18.63 11.35 5.87
C TRP A 250 -18.57 10.39 4.69
N THR A 251 -19.35 9.31 4.74
CA THR A 251 -19.56 8.40 3.62
C THR A 251 -21.04 8.07 3.45
N ASN A 252 -21.44 7.61 2.26
CA ASN A 252 -22.81 7.13 2.03
C ASN A 252 -23.16 5.90 2.89
N GLU A 253 -22.17 5.09 3.26
CA GLU A 253 -22.36 3.82 3.97
C GLU A 253 -22.54 4.03 5.47
N LEU A 254 -21.73 4.91 6.07
CA LEU A 254 -21.65 5.09 7.53
C LEU A 254 -22.24 6.43 7.99
N GLY A 255 -22.52 7.36 7.08
CA GLY A 255 -22.87 8.72 7.42
C GLY A 255 -21.68 9.47 8.02
N TRP A 256 -21.96 10.41 8.93
CA TRP A 256 -20.94 11.12 9.70
C TRP A 256 -20.30 10.17 10.71
N GLY A 257 -18.96 10.15 10.76
CA GLY A 257 -18.24 9.38 11.77
C GLY A 257 -18.17 10.10 13.12
N LYS A 258 -17.25 9.62 13.98
CA LYS A 258 -16.98 10.21 15.30
C LYS A 258 -16.43 11.64 15.16
N GLU A 259 -16.98 12.60 15.88
CA GLU A 259 -16.47 13.98 15.88
C GLU A 259 -15.25 14.12 16.78
N GLU A 260 -14.22 14.81 16.29
CA GLU A 260 -13.06 15.23 17.08
C GLU A 260 -13.11 16.75 17.24
N ARG A 261 -13.17 17.25 18.47
CA ARG A 261 -13.37 18.67 18.79
C ARG A 261 -12.15 19.28 19.46
N CYS A 262 -11.70 20.43 18.96
CA CYS A 262 -10.63 21.23 19.54
C CYS A 262 -11.14 22.63 19.93
N PRO A 263 -10.74 23.18 21.11
CA PRO A 263 -9.83 22.60 22.10
C PRO A 263 -10.46 21.38 22.84
N ALA A 264 -9.62 20.42 23.25
CA ALA A 264 -10.06 19.22 23.94
C ALA A 264 -10.24 19.50 25.45
N HIS A 265 -11.48 19.61 25.93
CA HIS A 265 -11.73 19.80 27.36
C HIS A 265 -11.58 18.47 28.12
N GLY A 266 -10.58 18.39 29.02
CA GLY A 266 -10.48 17.31 30.01
C GLY A 266 -9.82 16.00 29.55
N SER A 267 -9.25 15.96 28.34
CA SER A 267 -8.41 14.85 27.86
C SER A 267 -6.95 15.23 27.99
N SER A 268 -6.13 14.42 28.68
CA SER A 268 -4.67 14.57 28.53
C SER A 268 -4.35 14.19 27.08
N ASN A 269 -3.79 15.11 26.30
CA ASN A 269 -3.39 14.91 24.90
C ASN A 269 -2.22 13.91 24.75
N THR A 270 -2.38 12.68 25.23
CA THR A 270 -1.39 11.59 25.10
C THR A 270 -1.47 10.93 23.73
N LEU A 271 -2.64 10.96 23.09
CA LEU A 271 -2.84 10.48 21.73
C LEU A 271 -2.20 11.45 20.72
N LYS A 272 -1.47 10.87 19.77
CA LYS A 272 -0.72 11.59 18.75
C LYS A 272 -0.95 10.96 17.39
N VAL A 273 -0.86 11.78 16.35
CA VAL A 273 -0.81 11.37 14.95
C VAL A 273 0.46 11.97 14.39
N ASP A 274 1.33 11.16 13.80
CA ASP A 274 2.64 11.61 13.30
C ASP A 274 3.45 12.39 14.35
N GLU A 275 3.46 11.87 15.59
CA GLU A 275 4.08 12.48 16.77
C GLU A 275 3.51 13.85 17.23
N LEU A 276 2.52 14.37 16.52
CA LEU A 276 1.82 15.62 16.79
C LEU A 276 0.55 15.39 17.62
N VAL A 277 0.23 16.36 18.48
CA VAL A 277 -0.97 16.32 19.31
C VAL A 277 -2.25 16.40 18.46
N LEU A 278 -3.36 15.87 18.98
CA LEU A 278 -4.66 15.97 18.30
C LEU A 278 -5.20 17.40 18.27
N CYS A 279 -5.05 18.13 19.38
CA CYS A 279 -5.42 19.54 19.51
C CYS A 279 -4.28 20.29 20.19
N ASN A 280 -3.89 21.46 19.68
CA ASN A 280 -2.91 22.30 20.36
C ASN A 280 -3.47 22.79 21.71
N GLU A 281 -2.62 22.77 22.74
CA GLU A 281 -2.98 23.30 24.05
C GLU A 281 -3.08 24.83 23.98
N GLN A 282 -4.27 25.34 24.27
CA GLN A 282 -4.44 26.78 24.50
C GLN A 282 -3.80 27.11 25.85
N VAL A 283 -2.62 27.72 25.82
CA VAL A 283 -1.95 28.22 27.03
C VAL A 283 -2.85 29.25 27.70
N LEU A 284 -3.68 28.82 28.63
CA LEU A 284 -4.32 29.71 29.58
C LEU A 284 -3.20 30.17 30.53
N ARG A 285 -2.72 31.41 30.38
CA ARG A 285 -1.96 32.06 31.46
C ARG A 285 -2.89 32.21 32.66
N ARG A 286 -3.00 31.15 33.48
CA ARG A 286 -3.44 31.30 34.86
C ARG A 286 -2.34 32.06 35.56
N SER A 287 -2.57 33.33 35.85
CA SER A 287 -1.86 34.04 36.92
C SER A 287 -2.15 33.27 38.21
N VAL A 288 -1.35 32.25 38.50
CA VAL A 288 -1.29 31.67 39.83
C VAL A 288 -0.57 32.72 40.66
N GLU A 289 -1.35 33.49 41.42
CA GLU A 289 -0.86 34.16 42.61
C GLU A 289 -0.12 33.11 43.45
N GLU A 290 1.21 33.16 43.45
CA GLU A 290 2.02 32.51 44.46
C GLU A 290 1.74 33.20 45.80
N ASN A 291 0.73 32.70 46.52
CA ASN A 291 0.63 32.91 47.95
C ASN A 291 1.73 32.09 48.65
N GLN A 292 2.95 32.62 48.65
CA GLN A 292 3.91 32.30 49.71
C GLN A 292 3.75 33.30 50.84
N ASN A 293 3.10 32.83 51.90
CA ASN A 293 3.07 33.48 53.20
C ASN A 293 4.51 33.78 53.68
N THR A 294 4.90 35.04 53.66
CA THR A 294 5.86 35.58 54.63
C THR A 294 5.32 36.85 55.25
N SER A 295 5.34 36.86 56.57
CA SER A 295 4.82 37.85 57.51
C SER A 295 5.53 39.20 57.41
N HIS A 296 4.78 40.31 57.32
CA HIS A 296 4.69 41.38 58.34
C HIS A 296 3.91 42.63 57.81
N PRO A 297 3.22 43.40 58.68
CA PRO A 297 2.23 44.40 58.27
C PRO A 297 2.76 45.85 58.30
N THR A 298 2.18 46.73 57.48
CA THR A 298 1.99 48.17 57.80
C THR A 298 0.91 48.79 56.89
N PRO A 299 0.00 49.65 57.41
CA PRO A 299 -1.07 50.27 56.63
C PRO A 299 -0.81 51.77 56.34
N SER A 300 -1.11 52.24 55.12
CA SER A 300 -1.49 53.64 54.89
C SER A 300 -2.24 53.85 53.57
N SER A 301 -3.54 54.06 53.72
CA SER A 301 -4.44 55.02 53.04
C SER A 301 -4.32 55.31 51.53
N ASP A 302 -5.43 55.00 50.86
CA ASP A 302 -6.18 55.85 49.92
C ASP A 302 -5.53 56.26 48.59
N ILE A 303 -5.89 55.56 47.50
CA ILE A 303 -6.53 56.19 46.34
C ILE A 303 -7.59 55.22 45.79
N LEU A 304 -8.85 55.60 45.95
CA LEU A 304 -10.02 55.00 45.32
C LEU A 304 -10.47 55.97 44.22
N ALA A 305 -10.31 55.59 42.94
CA ALA A 305 -11.22 56.02 41.86
C ALA A 305 -10.89 55.35 40.53
N ASN A 306 -11.83 54.51 40.09
CA ASN A 306 -12.28 54.37 38.71
C ASN A 306 -11.25 54.04 37.62
N ALA A 307 -10.92 52.75 37.51
CA ALA A 307 -10.86 52.12 36.19
C ALA A 307 -12.06 51.18 36.08
N SER A 308 -12.99 51.57 35.23
CA SER A 308 -14.14 50.80 34.77
C SER A 308 -13.79 49.33 34.54
N ARG A 309 -14.66 48.46 35.03
CA ARG A 309 -14.78 47.05 34.64
C ARG A 309 -14.86 46.96 33.11
N VAL A 310 -13.70 46.80 32.46
CA VAL A 310 -13.62 46.28 31.10
C VAL A 310 -13.50 44.77 31.27
N GLY A 311 -14.66 44.11 31.24
CA GLY A 311 -14.70 42.66 31.07
C GLY A 311 -14.22 42.34 29.67
N ALA A 312 -12.91 42.17 29.51
CA ALA A 312 -12.32 41.58 28.32
C ALA A 312 -12.17 40.09 28.61
N HIS A 313 -13.08 39.27 28.07
CA HIS A 313 -12.80 37.87 27.81
C HIS A 313 -11.63 37.82 26.81
N GLU A 314 -10.40 37.80 27.31
CA GLU A 314 -9.22 37.44 26.52
C GLU A 314 -9.32 35.96 26.15
N THR A 315 -10.01 35.66 25.05
CA THR A 315 -9.97 34.37 24.31
C THR A 315 -8.60 34.20 23.62
N SER A 316 -7.50 34.34 24.37
CA SER A 316 -6.20 34.76 23.85
C SER A 316 -5.44 33.77 22.94
N ASN A 317 -6.05 32.67 22.47
CA ASN A 317 -5.30 31.70 21.68
C ASN A 317 -6.08 30.85 20.66
N PHE A 318 -7.32 31.24 20.28
CA PHE A 318 -8.02 30.57 19.17
C PHE A 318 -7.51 31.13 17.81
N PRO A 319 -7.16 30.27 16.84
CA PRO A 319 -6.41 30.69 15.65
C PRO A 319 -7.21 31.52 14.63
N PHE A 320 -8.55 31.51 14.70
CA PHE A 320 -9.42 32.26 13.78
C PHE A 320 -10.12 33.40 14.52
N VAL A 321 -9.84 34.63 14.12
CA VAL A 321 -10.43 35.83 14.73
C VAL A 321 -11.21 36.59 13.67
N ASP A 322 -12.44 36.98 14.00
CA ASP A 322 -13.30 37.75 13.11
C ASP A 322 -12.61 39.01 12.60
N GLY A 323 -12.73 39.29 11.30
CA GLY A 323 -12.11 40.44 10.63
C GLY A 323 -10.59 40.37 10.45
N ASN A 324 -9.90 39.39 11.04
CA ASN A 324 -8.45 39.23 10.91
C ASN A 324 -8.09 38.20 9.82
N PRO A 325 -7.09 38.47 8.97
CA PRO A 325 -6.64 37.51 7.98
C PRO A 325 -5.99 36.28 8.64
N PHE A 326 -6.23 35.11 8.06
CA PHE A 326 -5.55 33.88 8.41
C PHE A 326 -4.94 33.23 7.17
N THR A 327 -3.90 32.42 7.41
CA THR A 327 -3.38 31.43 6.47
C THR A 327 -3.51 30.06 7.13
N THR A 328 -4.36 29.19 6.60
CA THR A 328 -4.46 27.81 7.08
C THR A 328 -3.85 26.87 6.04
N THR A 329 -3.04 25.93 6.49
CA THR A 329 -2.44 24.89 5.65
C THR A 329 -2.85 23.53 6.20
N ILE A 330 -3.58 22.77 5.39
CA ILE A 330 -3.89 21.35 5.64
C ILE A 330 -2.86 20.53 4.88
N TRP A 331 -2.10 19.69 5.58
CA TRP A 331 -1.05 18.87 4.97
C TRP A 331 -1.21 17.39 5.35
N VAL A 332 -0.67 16.54 4.48
CA VAL A 332 -0.83 15.08 4.51
C VAL A 332 0.42 14.46 5.14
N GLY A 333 0.27 13.88 6.33
CA GLY A 333 1.31 13.12 7.02
C GLY A 333 1.30 11.63 6.69
N LEU A 334 2.05 10.84 7.45
CA LEU A 334 2.14 9.39 7.29
C LEU A 334 0.87 8.68 7.79
N ASP A 335 0.32 9.15 8.91
CA ASP A 335 -0.83 8.54 9.58
C ASP A 335 -2.06 9.45 9.63
N GLY A 336 -1.96 10.74 9.27
CA GLY A 336 -3.15 11.59 9.20
C GLY A 336 -3.02 12.93 8.50
N PHE A 337 -4.12 13.69 8.56
CA PHE A 337 -4.19 15.08 8.13
C PHE A 337 -3.84 16.00 9.30
N HIS A 338 -3.13 17.08 9.00
CA HIS A 338 -2.76 18.08 9.99
C HIS A 338 -3.11 19.47 9.52
N MET A 339 -3.63 20.30 10.43
CA MET A 339 -3.93 21.69 10.16
C MET A 339 -2.95 22.58 10.91
N THR A 340 -2.36 23.53 10.18
CA THR A 340 -1.60 24.64 10.74
C THR A 340 -2.29 25.95 10.39
N VAL A 341 -2.35 26.89 11.34
CA VAL A 341 -2.90 28.22 11.12
C VAL A 341 -1.84 29.25 11.49
N ASN A 342 -1.54 30.18 10.58
CA ASN A 342 -0.52 31.21 10.74
C ASN A 342 0.84 30.66 11.18
N GLY A 343 1.21 29.48 10.66
CA GLY A 343 2.48 28.79 10.96
C GLY A 343 2.50 28.00 12.27
N ARG A 344 1.40 27.93 13.03
CA ARG A 344 1.27 27.13 14.25
C ARG A 344 0.42 25.90 13.97
N HIS A 345 0.85 24.71 14.40
CA HIS A 345 0.03 23.50 14.37
C HIS A 345 -1.18 23.66 15.28
N GLU A 346 -2.38 23.31 14.80
CA GLU A 346 -3.63 23.47 15.57
C GLU A 346 -4.32 22.13 15.82
N THR A 347 -4.43 21.28 14.79
CA THR A 347 -5.13 20.00 14.92
C THR A 347 -4.49 18.88 14.10
N SER A 348 -4.72 17.64 14.53
CA SER A 348 -4.39 16.43 13.77
C SER A 348 -5.59 15.49 13.72
N LEU A 349 -5.79 14.80 12.61
CA LEU A 349 -6.82 13.77 12.44
C LEU A 349 -6.21 12.56 11.73
N ALA A 350 -6.22 11.40 12.41
CA ALA A 350 -5.78 10.14 11.81
C ALA A 350 -6.66 9.77 10.60
N TYR A 351 -6.07 9.11 9.60
CA TYR A 351 -6.82 8.61 8.46
C TYR A 351 -7.92 7.65 8.90
N ARG A 352 -9.06 7.74 8.22
CA ARG A 352 -10.18 6.81 8.41
C ARG A 352 -10.18 5.78 7.31
N GLU A 353 -10.70 4.60 7.63
CA GLU A 353 -10.79 3.48 6.70
C GLU A 353 -11.53 3.92 5.41
N LYS A 354 -10.94 3.63 4.24
CA LYS A 354 -11.41 4.02 2.89
C LYS A 354 -11.45 5.51 2.58
N LEU A 355 -10.87 6.35 3.45
CA LEU A 355 -10.81 7.80 3.29
C LEU A 355 -9.35 8.26 3.25
N GLU A 356 -8.61 7.65 2.34
CA GLU A 356 -7.20 7.93 2.14
C GLU A 356 -6.98 9.28 1.39
N PRO A 357 -5.84 9.96 1.62
CA PRO A 357 -5.54 11.24 0.99
C PRO A 357 -5.51 11.19 -0.55
N TRP A 358 -5.12 10.05 -1.12
CA TRP A 358 -5.11 9.84 -2.57
C TRP A 358 -6.50 9.90 -3.20
N SER A 359 -7.56 9.73 -2.41
CA SER A 359 -8.93 9.79 -2.92
C SER A 359 -9.44 11.23 -3.11
N VAL A 360 -8.78 12.25 -2.54
CA VAL A 360 -9.24 13.65 -2.59
C VAL A 360 -9.25 14.17 -4.04
N THR A 361 -10.39 14.71 -4.48
CA THR A 361 -10.56 15.30 -5.82
C THR A 361 -10.74 16.81 -5.79
N GLY A 362 -10.96 17.39 -4.62
CA GLY A 362 -10.95 18.84 -4.50
C GLY A 362 -11.34 19.35 -3.13
N VAL A 363 -11.37 20.67 -3.04
CA VAL A 363 -11.57 21.42 -1.80
C VAL A 363 -12.81 22.27 -1.96
N LYS A 364 -13.67 22.28 -0.95
CA LYS A 364 -14.86 23.12 -0.89
C LYS A 364 -14.83 23.94 0.39
N VAL A 365 -15.16 25.22 0.26
CA VAL A 365 -15.27 26.15 1.40
C VAL A 365 -16.64 26.79 1.38
N ALA A 366 -17.27 26.90 2.54
CA ALA A 366 -18.59 27.50 2.71
C ALA A 366 -18.75 28.15 4.09
N GLY A 367 -19.78 28.97 4.27
CA GLY A 367 -20.02 29.74 5.50
C GLY A 367 -19.36 31.12 5.48
N GLY A 368 -19.16 31.71 6.66
CA GLY A 368 -18.65 33.08 6.83
C GLY A 368 -17.14 33.19 6.68
N VAL A 369 -16.66 33.14 5.45
CA VAL A 369 -15.25 33.39 5.15
C VAL A 369 -15.08 34.03 3.78
N ASP A 370 -14.38 35.16 3.76
CA ASP A 370 -13.94 35.85 2.54
C ASP A 370 -12.57 35.31 2.13
N LEU A 371 -12.58 34.40 1.15
CA LEU A 371 -11.37 33.72 0.68
C LEU A 371 -10.66 34.55 -0.41
N PHE A 372 -9.37 34.82 -0.24
CA PHE A 372 -8.54 35.56 -1.19
C PHE A 372 -7.77 34.67 -2.14
N SER A 373 -7.19 33.59 -1.61
CA SER A 373 -6.39 32.66 -2.40
C SER A 373 -6.51 31.26 -1.82
N ALA A 374 -6.48 30.29 -2.72
CA ALA A 374 -6.45 28.89 -2.37
C ALA A 374 -5.50 28.19 -3.35
N PHE A 375 -4.59 27.37 -2.83
CA PHE A 375 -3.71 26.57 -3.68
C PHE A 375 -3.38 25.23 -3.02
N ALA A 376 -3.01 24.26 -3.85
CA ALA A 376 -2.47 22.98 -3.40
C ALA A 376 -1.16 22.69 -4.13
N GLU A 377 -0.20 22.14 -3.40
CA GLU A 377 1.16 21.86 -3.84
C GLU A 377 1.63 20.49 -3.34
N GLY A 378 2.80 20.05 -3.80
CA GLY A 378 3.30 18.70 -3.50
C GLY A 378 2.39 17.61 -4.06
N LEU A 379 1.65 17.91 -5.15
CA LEU A 379 0.69 16.99 -5.75
C LEU A 379 1.39 15.89 -6.54
N PRO A 380 0.79 14.69 -6.67
CA PRO A 380 1.39 13.59 -7.43
C PRO A 380 1.59 13.99 -8.90
N VAL A 381 2.84 13.93 -9.36
CA VAL A 381 3.21 14.29 -10.73
C VAL A 381 3.38 13.03 -11.57
N SER A 382 2.57 12.91 -12.64
CA SER A 382 2.86 11.94 -13.69
C SER A 382 3.90 12.52 -14.65
N GLU A 383 4.89 11.69 -15.01
CA GLU A 383 5.96 12.09 -15.91
C GLU A 383 5.46 12.25 -17.36
N ASP A 384 6.02 13.22 -18.08
CA ASP A 384 5.73 13.43 -19.49
C ASP A 384 6.76 12.68 -20.35
N PHE A 385 6.33 11.53 -20.88
CA PHE A 385 7.20 10.60 -21.62
C PHE A 385 7.82 11.22 -22.88
N ASP A 386 7.26 12.31 -23.43
CA ASP A 386 7.78 13.01 -24.60
C ASP A 386 9.11 13.73 -24.31
N PHE A 387 9.42 14.04 -23.04
CA PHE A 387 10.57 14.85 -22.64
C PHE A 387 11.67 14.06 -21.93
N ILE A 388 11.50 12.75 -21.75
CA ILE A 388 12.48 11.90 -21.05
C ILE A 388 13.52 11.40 -22.05
N VAL A 389 14.74 11.91 -21.92
CA VAL A 389 15.89 11.53 -22.77
C VAL A 389 16.34 10.07 -22.52
N ASP A 390 15.81 9.40 -21.50
CA ASP A 390 16.33 8.12 -20.98
C ASP A 390 15.30 7.01 -20.67
N VAL A 391 14.12 7.02 -21.30
CA VAL A 391 13.05 6.04 -21.02
C VAL A 391 13.54 4.59 -21.18
N GLU A 392 14.40 4.34 -22.18
CA GLU A 392 14.93 2.99 -22.46
C GLU A 392 15.78 2.42 -21.31
N HIS A 393 16.55 3.23 -20.60
CA HIS A 393 17.33 2.75 -19.45
C HIS A 393 16.48 2.57 -18.19
N LEU A 394 15.29 3.18 -18.15
CA LEU A 394 14.33 3.02 -17.05
C LEU A 394 13.34 1.87 -17.27
N LYS A 395 13.16 1.40 -18.51
CA LYS A 395 12.30 0.24 -18.83
C LYS A 395 12.78 -1.04 -18.15
N ALA A 396 11.83 -1.89 -17.79
CA ALA A 396 12.07 -3.25 -17.35
C ALA A 396 12.84 -4.01 -18.46
N PRO A 397 13.96 -4.67 -18.12
CA PRO A 397 14.71 -5.43 -19.11
C PRO A 397 13.93 -6.67 -19.57
N LEU A 398 14.20 -7.10 -20.81
CA LEU A 398 13.62 -8.33 -21.33
C LEU A 398 14.15 -9.54 -20.56
N ILE A 399 13.23 -10.29 -19.97
CA ILE A 399 13.57 -11.43 -19.13
C ILE A 399 13.69 -12.68 -20.02
N SER A 400 14.86 -13.32 -19.99
CA SER A 400 15.07 -14.57 -20.71
C SER A 400 14.17 -15.68 -20.15
N ARG A 401 13.88 -16.73 -20.94
CA ARG A 401 13.08 -17.90 -20.47
C ARG A 401 13.73 -18.72 -19.34
N LYS A 402 14.86 -18.28 -18.79
CA LYS A 402 15.51 -18.92 -17.65
C LYS A 402 14.80 -18.54 -16.35
N ARG A 403 14.92 -19.40 -15.36
CA ARG A 403 14.42 -19.13 -14.00
C ARG A 403 15.17 -17.93 -13.41
N LEU A 404 14.45 -16.96 -12.86
CA LEU A 404 15.05 -15.79 -12.21
C LEU A 404 15.82 -16.19 -10.95
N VAL A 405 16.85 -15.42 -10.62
CA VAL A 405 17.49 -15.50 -9.29
C VAL A 405 16.52 -14.97 -8.24
N MET A 406 15.93 -13.79 -8.47
CA MET A 406 15.00 -13.19 -7.53
C MET A 406 13.89 -12.41 -8.26
N LEU A 407 12.68 -12.50 -7.74
CA LEU A 407 11.60 -11.56 -8.04
C LEU A 407 11.42 -10.63 -6.83
N ILE A 408 11.46 -9.33 -7.04
CA ILE A 408 11.10 -8.32 -6.05
C ILE A 408 9.73 -7.75 -6.43
N GLY A 409 8.72 -8.00 -5.60
CA GLY A 409 7.42 -7.36 -5.70
C GLY A 409 7.36 -6.14 -4.78
N VAL A 410 7.09 -4.98 -5.36
CA VAL A 410 6.99 -3.70 -4.65
C VAL A 410 5.52 -3.33 -4.52
N PHE A 411 5.04 -3.05 -3.30
CA PHE A 411 3.72 -2.46 -3.10
C PHE A 411 3.78 -0.97 -3.40
N SER A 412 2.84 -0.52 -4.24
CA SER A 412 2.64 0.89 -4.54
C SER A 412 1.15 1.14 -4.77
N THR A 413 0.74 2.41 -4.78
CA THR A 413 -0.64 2.86 -5.03
C THR A 413 -0.73 3.63 -6.35
N GLY A 414 -1.94 3.82 -6.89
CA GLY A 414 -2.14 4.40 -8.21
C GLY A 414 -1.42 5.74 -8.43
N ASN A 415 -1.49 6.66 -7.45
CA ASN A 415 -0.97 8.02 -7.59
C ASN A 415 0.48 8.22 -7.07
N ASN A 416 1.16 7.18 -6.57
CA ASN A 416 2.57 7.24 -6.15
C ASN A 416 3.57 7.22 -7.32
N PHE A 417 3.34 8.03 -8.36
CA PHE A 417 4.17 8.08 -9.57
C PHE A 417 5.64 8.40 -9.27
N GLU A 418 5.88 9.41 -8.43
CA GLU A 418 7.23 9.89 -8.12
C GLU A 418 8.05 8.86 -7.33
N ARG A 419 7.44 8.15 -6.37
CA ARG A 419 8.11 7.06 -5.63
C ARG A 419 8.59 5.97 -6.56
N ARG A 420 7.72 5.50 -7.46
CA ARG A 420 8.11 4.50 -8.47
C ARG A 420 9.24 5.02 -9.36
N MET A 421 9.21 6.30 -9.74
CA MET A 421 10.27 6.91 -10.53
C MET A 421 11.60 7.00 -9.76
N ALA A 422 11.56 7.33 -8.47
CA ALA A 422 12.73 7.34 -7.61
C ALA A 422 13.36 5.94 -7.52
N LEU A 423 12.54 4.90 -7.37
CA LEU A 423 12.99 3.49 -7.39
C LEU A 423 13.64 3.13 -8.73
N ARG A 424 12.98 3.47 -9.85
CA ARG A 424 13.53 3.25 -11.20
C ARG A 424 14.88 3.94 -11.40
N ARG A 425 15.04 5.18 -10.95
CA ARG A 425 16.29 5.96 -11.09
C ARG A 425 17.38 5.55 -10.09
N SER A 426 17.03 4.82 -9.03
CA SER A 426 17.96 4.41 -7.96
C SER A 426 18.26 2.92 -8.02
N TRP A 427 17.75 2.13 -7.07
CA TRP A 427 18.18 0.76 -6.85
C TRP A 427 17.65 -0.23 -7.90
N MET A 428 16.72 0.17 -8.78
CA MET A 428 16.40 -0.63 -9.97
C MET A 428 17.50 -0.56 -11.06
N GLN A 429 18.50 0.30 -10.88
CA GLN A 429 19.67 0.40 -11.77
C GLN A 429 20.81 -0.56 -11.39
N TYR A 430 20.66 -1.38 -10.35
CA TYR A 430 21.66 -2.38 -10.00
C TYR A 430 21.92 -3.36 -11.16
N PRO A 431 23.17 -3.81 -11.38
CA PRO A 431 23.53 -4.68 -12.50
C PRO A 431 22.68 -5.95 -12.61
N ALA A 432 22.32 -6.55 -11.47
CA ALA A 432 21.49 -7.76 -11.44
C ALA A 432 20.05 -7.53 -11.89
N VAL A 433 19.52 -6.32 -11.72
CA VAL A 433 18.21 -5.94 -12.27
C VAL A 433 18.36 -5.72 -13.77
N ARG A 434 19.33 -4.90 -14.18
CA ARG A 434 19.56 -4.55 -15.59
C ARG A 434 19.95 -5.76 -16.46
N SER A 435 20.59 -6.79 -15.90
CA SER A 435 20.88 -8.05 -16.59
C SER A 435 19.65 -8.96 -16.78
N GLY A 436 18.57 -8.70 -16.02
CA GLY A 436 17.38 -9.56 -15.98
C GLY A 436 17.53 -10.79 -15.07
N ASP A 437 18.57 -10.87 -14.22
CA ASP A 437 18.68 -11.92 -13.20
C ASP A 437 17.71 -11.70 -12.03
N VAL A 438 17.45 -10.43 -11.73
CA VAL A 438 16.44 -9.95 -10.78
C VAL A 438 15.37 -9.18 -11.52
N ALA A 439 14.11 -9.54 -11.31
CA ALA A 439 12.99 -8.75 -11.81
C ALA A 439 12.39 -7.94 -10.67
N VAL A 440 12.06 -6.67 -10.94
CA VAL A 440 11.36 -5.79 -10.00
C VAL A 440 10.03 -5.43 -10.64
N LEU A 441 8.92 -5.65 -9.93
CA LEU A 441 7.58 -5.30 -10.40
C LEU A 441 6.78 -4.60 -9.32
N PHE A 442 6.07 -3.54 -9.70
CA PHE A 442 5.11 -2.83 -8.86
C PHE A 442 3.74 -3.51 -8.92
N PHE A 443 3.16 -3.83 -7.77
CA PHE A 443 1.83 -4.41 -7.63
C PHE A 443 0.86 -3.35 -7.11
N ILE A 444 -0.07 -2.93 -7.97
CA ILE A 444 -0.88 -1.71 -7.76
C ILE A 444 -2.35 -2.02 -7.98
N GLY A 445 -3.22 -1.64 -7.04
CA GLY A 445 -4.67 -1.73 -7.20
C GLY A 445 -5.22 -0.70 -8.19
N LEU A 446 -6.45 -0.92 -8.65
CA LEU A 446 -7.16 0.13 -9.35
C LEU A 446 -7.50 1.28 -8.40
N HIS A 447 -7.68 2.46 -8.96
CA HIS A 447 -8.00 3.69 -8.24
C HIS A 447 -9.43 4.12 -8.53
N LYS A 448 -10.09 4.84 -7.61
CA LYS A 448 -11.45 5.37 -7.87
C LYS A 448 -11.45 6.52 -8.86
N ASN A 449 -10.40 7.34 -8.83
CA ASN A 449 -10.18 8.40 -9.80
C ASN A 449 -9.72 7.84 -11.16
N ARG A 450 -10.54 8.05 -12.19
CA ARG A 450 -10.25 7.65 -13.57
C ARG A 450 -8.94 8.22 -14.13
N GLN A 451 -8.58 9.44 -13.70
CA GLN A 451 -7.39 10.12 -14.20
C GLN A 451 -6.11 9.42 -13.73
N VAL A 452 -6.10 9.00 -12.45
CA VAL A 452 -4.99 8.24 -11.88
C VAL A 452 -4.83 6.89 -12.60
N ASN A 453 -5.93 6.16 -12.84
CA ASN A 453 -5.87 4.90 -13.59
C ASN A 453 -5.32 5.08 -15.00
N PHE A 454 -5.67 6.18 -15.66
CA PHE A 454 -5.22 6.46 -17.01
C PHE A 454 -3.72 6.80 -17.07
N GLU A 455 -3.23 7.63 -16.15
CA GLU A 455 -1.78 7.89 -16.03
C GLU A 455 -1.00 6.63 -15.64
N LEU A 456 -1.54 5.81 -14.73
CA LEU A 456 -0.97 4.51 -14.37
C LEU A 456 -0.92 3.55 -15.56
N TRP A 457 -1.95 3.55 -16.40
CA TRP A 457 -2.00 2.74 -17.62
C TRP A 457 -0.93 3.13 -18.63
N LYS A 458 -0.71 4.44 -18.83
CA LYS A 458 0.39 4.94 -19.66
C LYS A 458 1.75 4.57 -19.07
N GLU A 459 1.94 4.73 -17.76
CA GLU A 459 3.17 4.34 -17.07
C GLU A 459 3.46 2.84 -17.21
N ALA A 460 2.45 1.99 -17.07
CA ALA A 460 2.59 0.54 -17.21
C ALA A 460 3.05 0.14 -18.62
N GLN A 461 2.54 0.81 -19.65
CA GLN A 461 2.98 0.64 -21.03
C GLN A 461 4.40 1.17 -21.26
N ALA A 462 4.73 2.31 -20.65
CA ALA A 462 6.02 2.97 -20.84
C ALA A 462 7.18 2.17 -20.26
N TYR A 463 7.03 1.60 -19.05
CA TYR A 463 8.13 0.95 -18.33
C TYR A 463 8.06 -0.57 -18.26
N GLY A 464 6.87 -1.17 -18.39
CA GLY A 464 6.72 -2.63 -18.41
C GLY A 464 6.99 -3.34 -17.08
N ASP A 465 7.05 -2.60 -15.97
CA ASP A 465 7.32 -3.08 -14.61
C ASP A 465 6.10 -3.00 -13.68
N ILE A 466 4.89 -2.78 -14.22
CA ILE A 466 3.67 -2.65 -13.43
C ILE A 466 2.76 -3.86 -13.64
N GLN A 467 2.26 -4.39 -12.53
CA GLN A 467 1.23 -5.41 -12.47
C GLN A 467 0.00 -4.84 -11.73
N ILE A 468 -1.03 -4.49 -12.49
CA ILE A 468 -2.29 -3.94 -11.99
C ILE A 468 -3.12 -5.07 -11.37
N MET A 469 -3.75 -4.82 -10.23
CA MET A 469 -4.58 -5.77 -9.49
C MET A 469 -6.07 -5.61 -9.81
N PRO A 470 -6.85 -6.71 -9.79
CA PRO A 470 -8.28 -6.70 -10.11
C PRO A 470 -9.16 -6.27 -8.91
N PHE A 471 -8.72 -5.27 -8.14
CA PHE A 471 -9.44 -4.70 -6.99
C PHE A 471 -8.95 -3.27 -6.75
N VAL A 472 -9.79 -2.43 -6.13
CA VAL A 472 -9.40 -1.08 -5.70
C VAL A 472 -8.43 -1.16 -4.54
N ASP A 473 -7.43 -0.27 -4.55
CA ASP A 473 -6.29 -0.31 -3.64
C ASP A 473 -6.66 0.15 -2.22
N TYR A 474 -7.19 -0.76 -1.40
CA TYR A 474 -7.43 -0.54 0.03
C TYR A 474 -6.34 -1.18 0.87
N TYR A 475 -6.02 -0.53 2.00
CA TYR A 475 -5.07 -1.07 2.97
C TYR A 475 -5.48 -2.48 3.47
N SER A 476 -6.77 -2.70 3.69
CA SER A 476 -7.35 -3.99 4.09
C SER A 476 -7.09 -5.12 3.07
N LEU A 477 -6.89 -4.79 1.80
CA LEU A 477 -6.66 -5.73 0.70
C LEU A 477 -5.19 -5.94 0.36
N ILE A 478 -4.27 -5.31 1.09
CA ILE A 478 -2.82 -5.37 0.83
C ILE A 478 -2.28 -6.82 0.85
N SER A 479 -2.88 -7.71 1.66
CA SER A 479 -2.53 -9.13 1.70
C SER A 479 -2.79 -9.85 0.37
N LEU A 480 -3.76 -9.40 -0.45
CA LEU A 480 -3.98 -9.94 -1.78
C LEU A 480 -2.83 -9.61 -2.73
N LYS A 481 -2.15 -8.47 -2.55
CA LYS A 481 -0.93 -8.14 -3.31
C LYS A 481 0.21 -9.09 -2.94
N THR A 482 0.36 -9.49 -1.67
CA THR A 482 1.36 -10.51 -1.28
C THR A 482 1.10 -11.82 -2.00
N ILE A 483 -0.16 -12.27 -2.03
CA ILE A 483 -0.56 -13.49 -2.74
C ILE A 483 -0.27 -13.35 -4.25
N ALA A 484 -0.54 -12.18 -4.83
CA ALA A 484 -0.23 -11.87 -6.23
C ALA A 484 1.27 -11.97 -6.54
N ILE A 485 2.15 -11.43 -5.68
CA ILE A 485 3.60 -11.57 -5.81
C ILE A 485 4.01 -13.05 -5.78
N CYS A 486 3.48 -13.81 -4.83
CA CYS A 486 3.75 -15.26 -4.73
C CYS A 486 3.28 -16.01 -5.99
N ILE A 487 2.09 -15.71 -6.50
CA ILE A 487 1.58 -16.28 -7.76
C ILE A 487 2.52 -15.94 -8.92
N PHE A 488 2.93 -14.67 -9.02
CA PHE A 488 3.81 -14.20 -10.09
C PHE A 488 5.14 -14.95 -10.05
N GLY A 489 5.82 -14.96 -8.90
CA GLY A 489 7.13 -15.58 -8.73
C GLY A 489 7.16 -17.11 -8.72
N THR A 490 6.00 -17.78 -8.74
CA THR A 490 5.90 -19.24 -8.78
C THR A 490 5.29 -19.80 -10.05
N LYS A 491 4.35 -19.07 -10.69
CA LYS A 491 3.57 -19.57 -11.84
C LYS A 491 3.82 -18.81 -13.14
N ILE A 492 4.02 -17.50 -13.07
CA ILE A 492 4.13 -16.64 -14.27
C ILE A 492 5.60 -16.46 -14.62
N LEU A 493 6.40 -16.05 -13.64
CA LEU A 493 7.82 -15.80 -13.78
C LEU A 493 8.58 -16.47 -12.64
N PRO A 494 8.80 -17.80 -12.71
CA PRO A 494 9.40 -18.56 -11.63
C PRO A 494 10.76 -18.01 -11.21
N ALA A 495 10.91 -17.72 -9.93
CA ALA A 495 12.14 -17.23 -9.32
C ALA A 495 12.71 -18.23 -8.30
N LYS A 496 14.01 -18.14 -8.00
CA LYS A 496 14.64 -18.91 -6.91
C LYS A 496 14.27 -18.31 -5.55
N TYR A 497 14.26 -16.98 -5.45
CA TYR A 497 13.82 -16.23 -4.27
C TYR A 497 12.73 -15.23 -4.65
N ILE A 498 11.85 -14.92 -3.70
CA ILE A 498 10.80 -13.90 -3.85
C ILE A 498 10.94 -12.95 -2.68
N MET A 499 11.07 -11.65 -2.96
CA MET A 499 11.13 -10.58 -1.98
C MET A 499 9.88 -9.72 -2.14
N LYS A 500 9.29 -9.31 -1.02
CA LYS A 500 8.27 -8.25 -0.96
C LYS A 500 8.91 -7.02 -0.33
N THR A 501 8.58 -5.84 -0.85
CA THR A 501 8.93 -4.55 -0.25
C THR A 501 7.86 -3.50 -0.56
N ASP A 502 8.02 -2.29 -0.05
CA ASP A 502 7.12 -1.15 -0.25
C ASP A 502 7.84 -0.06 -1.08
N ASP A 503 7.09 0.90 -1.65
CA ASP A 503 7.63 1.93 -2.54
C ASP A 503 8.39 3.07 -1.83
N ASP A 504 8.43 3.02 -0.50
CA ASP A 504 9.18 3.90 0.41
C ASP A 504 10.47 3.25 0.95
N ALA A 505 10.85 2.07 0.44
CA ALA A 505 12.05 1.35 0.86
C ALA A 505 13.21 1.49 -0.14
N PHE A 506 14.44 1.51 0.40
CA PHE A 506 15.67 1.40 -0.38
C PHE A 506 16.29 0.00 -0.21
N VAL A 507 16.55 -0.70 -1.32
CA VAL A 507 17.07 -2.08 -1.31
C VAL A 507 18.50 -2.15 -1.85
N ARG A 508 19.44 -2.60 -1.02
CA ARG A 508 20.80 -3.00 -1.43
C ARG A 508 20.78 -4.39 -2.06
N ILE A 509 20.44 -4.46 -3.35
CA ILE A 509 20.25 -5.74 -4.07
C ILE A 509 21.52 -6.60 -4.07
N ASP A 510 22.69 -5.99 -4.21
CA ASP A 510 24.00 -6.64 -4.13
C ASP A 510 24.19 -7.40 -2.81
N GLU A 511 23.90 -6.74 -1.69
CA GLU A 511 24.03 -7.33 -0.35
C GLU A 511 23.00 -8.44 -0.12
N VAL A 512 21.75 -8.23 -0.53
CA VAL A 512 20.69 -9.25 -0.43
C VAL A 512 21.11 -10.50 -1.21
N LEU A 513 21.55 -10.36 -2.45
CA LEU A 513 21.98 -11.49 -3.27
C LEU A 513 23.21 -12.19 -2.70
N SER A 514 24.18 -11.44 -2.19
CA SER A 514 25.37 -11.99 -1.54
C SER A 514 24.99 -12.90 -0.36
N ASN A 515 24.11 -12.40 0.51
CA ASN A 515 23.62 -13.14 1.67
C ASN A 515 22.78 -14.37 1.31
N LEU A 516 22.07 -14.35 0.17
CA LEU A 516 21.24 -15.47 -0.27
C LEU A 516 22.01 -16.61 -0.96
N LYS A 517 23.24 -16.38 -1.45
CA LYS A 517 24.02 -17.38 -2.22
C LYS A 517 24.16 -18.73 -1.51
N GLU A 518 24.39 -18.69 -0.20
CA GLU A 518 24.64 -19.88 0.63
C GLU A 518 23.38 -20.37 1.36
N LYS A 519 22.24 -19.68 1.22
CA LYS A 519 21.01 -20.02 1.93
C LYS A 519 20.15 -21.00 1.14
N PRO A 520 19.49 -21.95 1.81
CA PRO A 520 18.57 -22.86 1.15
C PRO A 520 17.45 -22.06 0.48
N SER A 521 17.04 -22.48 -0.72
CA SER A 521 15.90 -21.86 -1.42
C SER A 521 14.55 -22.46 -1.04
N ASN A 522 14.53 -23.49 -0.19
CA ASN A 522 13.31 -24.15 0.26
C ASN A 522 13.07 -23.80 1.74
N GLY A 523 11.87 -23.32 2.06
CA GLY A 523 11.47 -22.98 3.44
C GLY A 523 12.18 -21.76 4.05
N LEU A 524 12.90 -20.96 3.26
CA LEU A 524 13.56 -19.76 3.75
C LEU A 524 12.56 -18.61 3.91
N LEU A 525 12.44 -18.11 5.13
CA LEU A 525 11.90 -16.78 5.44
C LEU A 525 13.06 -15.93 5.96
N PHE A 526 13.27 -14.75 5.38
CA PHE A 526 14.44 -13.93 5.63
C PHE A 526 14.04 -12.46 5.81
N GLY A 527 14.54 -11.82 6.86
CA GLY A 527 14.22 -10.43 7.21
C GLY A 527 14.10 -10.24 8.71
N LEU A 528 13.50 -9.12 9.13
CA LEU A 528 13.13 -8.89 10.52
C LEU A 528 11.91 -9.75 10.86
N ILE A 529 12.10 -10.74 11.72
CA ILE A 529 11.02 -11.64 12.17
C ILE A 529 10.59 -11.18 13.56
N SER A 530 9.34 -10.75 13.67
CA SER A 530 8.71 -10.47 14.96
C SER A 530 8.08 -11.75 15.51
N TYR A 531 8.53 -12.19 16.67
CA TYR A 531 7.97 -13.33 17.39
C TYR A 531 6.89 -12.83 18.37
N ASP A 532 5.86 -13.65 18.61
CA ASP A 532 4.82 -13.41 19.63
C ASP A 532 4.00 -12.12 19.49
N SER A 533 3.92 -11.54 18.29
CA SER A 533 3.01 -10.44 18.00
C SER A 533 1.55 -10.92 18.06
N SER A 534 0.69 -10.09 18.63
CA SER A 534 -0.76 -10.34 18.69
C SER A 534 -1.53 -9.24 17.96
N PRO A 535 -2.74 -9.54 17.46
CA PRO A 535 -3.55 -8.52 16.80
C PRO A 535 -3.84 -7.38 17.77
N GLN A 536 -3.67 -6.14 17.32
CA GLN A 536 -3.94 -4.97 18.12
C GLN A 536 -5.44 -4.84 18.40
N ARG A 537 -5.81 -4.65 19.68
CA ARG A 537 -7.21 -4.63 20.16
C ARG A 537 -7.69 -3.25 20.56
N ASP A 538 -6.79 -2.28 20.60
CA ASP A 538 -7.15 -0.89 20.78
C ASP A 538 -7.89 -0.38 19.53
N LYS A 539 -9.14 0.08 19.71
CA LYS A 539 -10.00 0.58 18.64
C LYS A 539 -9.48 1.87 18.02
N ASP A 540 -8.66 2.61 18.75
CA ASP A 540 -8.08 3.87 18.29
C ASP A 540 -6.75 3.64 17.56
N SER A 541 -6.27 2.39 17.48
CA SER A 541 -5.07 2.05 16.71
C SER A 541 -5.37 1.84 15.23
N LYS A 542 -4.52 2.38 14.35
CA LYS A 542 -4.47 2.06 12.91
C LYS A 542 -4.43 0.55 12.63
N TRP A 543 -3.88 -0.23 13.56
CA TRP A 543 -3.70 -1.68 13.44
C TRP A 543 -4.84 -2.49 14.07
N TYR A 544 -5.93 -1.83 14.50
CA TYR A 544 -7.04 -2.46 15.19
C TYR A 544 -7.62 -3.64 14.39
N ILE A 545 -7.77 -4.77 15.07
CA ILE A 545 -8.48 -5.94 14.57
C ILE A 545 -9.52 -6.31 15.63
N SER A 546 -10.78 -6.44 15.22
CA SER A 546 -11.87 -6.79 16.14
C SER A 546 -11.69 -8.19 16.73
N ASN A 547 -12.30 -8.43 17.90
CA ASN A 547 -12.27 -9.74 18.55
C ASN A 547 -12.99 -10.84 17.75
N GLU A 548 -13.90 -10.45 16.85
CA GLU A 548 -14.64 -11.37 16.00
C GLU A 548 -13.77 -11.91 14.85
N VAL A 549 -12.75 -11.15 14.44
CA VAL A 549 -11.73 -11.59 13.48
C VAL A 549 -10.69 -12.42 14.25
N SER A 550 -10.90 -13.74 14.27
CA SER A 550 -10.00 -14.69 14.89
C SER A 550 -8.78 -14.98 14.00
N VAL A 551 -7.71 -14.20 14.16
CA VAL A 551 -6.39 -14.58 13.64
C VAL A 551 -5.77 -15.58 14.62
N SER A 552 -5.90 -16.88 14.33
CA SER A 552 -5.19 -17.93 15.07
C SER A 552 -3.84 -18.15 14.41
N ILE A 553 -2.81 -17.43 14.87
CA ILE A 553 -1.42 -17.81 14.57
C ILE A 553 -1.12 -19.00 15.47
N LYS A 554 -1.17 -20.21 14.92
CA LYS A 554 -0.64 -21.37 15.63
C LYS A 554 0.88 -21.24 15.64
N ASN A 555 1.43 -20.77 16.76
CA ASN A 555 2.86 -20.90 17.05
C ASN A 555 3.19 -22.40 17.00
N HIS A 556 3.96 -22.82 16.01
CA HIS A 556 4.67 -24.08 16.07
C HIS A 556 5.93 -23.83 16.90
N SER A 557 6.02 -24.38 18.11
CA SER A 557 7.34 -24.62 18.70
C SER A 557 8.03 -25.62 17.79
N VAL A 558 9.18 -25.24 17.26
CA VAL A 558 10.13 -26.21 16.75
C VAL A 558 10.75 -26.79 18.00
N ASP A 559 10.29 -27.97 18.40
CA ASP A 559 10.98 -28.73 19.44
C ASP A 559 12.36 -29.09 18.89
N ASP A 560 13.39 -28.54 19.54
CA ASP A 560 14.81 -28.83 19.32
C ASP A 560 15.11 -30.29 19.64
N HIS A 561 14.80 -31.23 18.75
CA HIS A 561 15.28 -32.62 18.82
C HIS A 561 15.78 -33.09 17.45
N TRP A 562 17.01 -32.72 17.12
CA TRP A 562 17.87 -33.47 16.20
C TRP A 562 19.27 -33.60 16.80
N ALA A 563 19.53 -34.78 17.37
CA ALA A 563 20.86 -35.35 17.53
C ALA A 563 21.13 -36.32 16.36
#